data_AF-A0AAN7LZP4-F1
#
_entry.id   AF-A0AAN7LZP4-F1
#
_cell.length_a   1.000
_cell.length_b   1.000
_cell.length_c   1.000
_cell.angle_alpha   90.00
_cell.angle_beta   90.00
_cell.angle_gamma   90.00
#
_symmetry.space_group_name_H-M   'P 1'
#
loop_
_entity.id
_entity.type
_entity.pdbx_description
1 polymer ?
#
loop_
_entity_poly.entity_id
_entity_poly.type
_entity_poly.pdbx_seq_one_letter_code
_entity_poly.pdbx_strand_id
1 'polypeptide(L)'
;MQSQINNVIQPEGWLPWAGSANVNTCFYAEYQNRGQGSNTAKRAMWTGVKKITPQQAVDFAPANFYQGEDSWIIESKVPYSGGLTSV
;
A
#
# COMPACT_ATOMS: atom_id res chain seq x y z
N MET A 1 0.37 -0.37 3.49
CA MET A 1 -0.74 0.36 4.13
C MET A 1 -0.77 0.02 5.61
N GLN A 2 -1.30 0.90 6.45
CA GLN A 2 -1.38 0.71 7.91
C GLN A 2 -0.05 0.38 8.59
N SER A 3 1.07 0.85 8.00
CA SER A 3 2.43 0.52 8.42
C SER A 3 3.11 1.68 9.17
N GLN A 4 4.04 1.36 10.06
CA GLN A 4 4.94 2.34 10.66
C GLN A 4 6.15 2.55 9.73
N ILE A 5 6.39 3.79 9.30
CA ILE A 5 7.48 4.17 8.41
C ILE A 5 8.38 5.19 9.13
N ASN A 6 9.64 4.82 9.34
CA ASN A 6 10.65 5.68 9.93
C ASN A 6 11.21 6.68 8.89
N ASN A 7 12.06 7.61 9.33
CA ASN A 7 12.62 8.68 8.49
C ASN A 7 13.75 8.20 7.54
N VAL A 8 13.85 6.90 7.24
CA VAL A 8 14.85 6.39 6.29
C VAL A 8 14.36 6.52 4.84
N ILE A 9 13.04 6.61 4.65
CA ILE A 9 12.41 6.73 3.33
C ILE A 9 12.54 8.18 2.87
N GLN A 10 13.10 8.37 1.66
CA GLN A 10 13.20 9.69 1.04
C GLN A 10 11.80 10.31 0.85
N PRO A 11 11.65 11.65 0.97
CA PRO A 11 10.35 12.30 0.85
C PRO A 11 9.63 12.01 -0.47
N GLU A 12 10.35 11.82 -1.57
CA GLU A 12 9.85 11.44 -2.89
C GLU A 12 9.19 10.04 -2.90
N GLY A 13 9.62 9.16 -1.99
CA GLY A 13 9.09 7.82 -1.73
C GLY A 13 9.43 6.77 -2.78
N TRP A 14 9.22 7.08 -4.05
CA TRP A 14 9.35 6.14 -5.16
C TRP A 14 10.48 6.54 -6.10
N LEU A 15 11.24 5.56 -6.59
CA LEU A 15 12.35 5.76 -7.52
C LEU A 15 11.98 5.26 -8.91
N PRO A 16 12.22 6.03 -9.99
CA PRO A 16 11.98 5.54 -11.34
C PRO A 16 12.86 4.32 -11.63
N TRP A 17 12.32 3.34 -12.34
CA TRP A 17 13.09 2.17 -12.75
C TRP A 17 14.17 2.53 -13.79
N ALA A 18 13.76 3.15 -14.90
CA ALA A 18 14.63 3.60 -15.97
C ALA A 18 14.00 4.80 -16.70
N GLY A 19 14.51 6.00 -16.43
CA GLY A 19 13.94 7.24 -16.98
C GLY A 19 12.46 7.41 -16.61
N SER A 20 11.62 7.76 -17.59
CA SER A 20 10.17 7.93 -17.41
C SER A 20 9.35 6.67 -17.73
N ALA A 21 9.99 5.52 -17.92
CA ALA A 21 9.27 4.28 -18.16
C ALA A 21 8.35 3.95 -16.97
N ASN A 22 7.12 3.53 -17.28
CA ASN A 22 6.10 3.05 -16.33
C ASN A 22 5.56 4.06 -15.30
N VAL A 23 6.10 5.28 -15.20
CA VAL A 23 5.60 6.29 -14.24
C VAL A 23 4.12 6.64 -14.47
N ASN A 24 3.63 6.45 -15.69
CA ASN A 24 2.24 6.71 -16.05
C ASN A 24 1.30 5.51 -15.88
N THR A 25 1.85 4.29 -15.85
CA THR A 25 1.08 3.04 -15.85
C THR A 25 1.19 2.25 -14.56
N CYS A 26 2.16 2.54 -13.69
CA CYS A 26 2.29 1.91 -12.40
C CYS A 26 1.09 2.24 -11.48
N PHE A 27 0.89 1.43 -10.45
CA PHE A 27 -0.07 1.70 -9.40
C PHE A 27 0.65 1.65 -8.05
N TYR A 28 0.99 2.81 -7.52
CA TYR A 28 1.56 2.97 -6.18
C TYR A 28 0.63 3.77 -5.31
N ALA A 29 0.31 3.26 -4.14
CA ALA A 29 -0.60 3.91 -3.21
C ALA A 29 -0.13 3.72 -1.77
N GLU A 30 -0.42 4.73 -0.95
CA GLU A 30 -0.19 4.71 0.49
C GLU A 30 -1.52 4.97 1.19
N TYR A 31 -1.81 4.22 2.26
CA TYR A 31 -3.04 4.34 3.03
C TYR A 31 -2.76 4.14 4.52
N GLN A 32 -3.15 5.13 5.32
CA GLN A 32 -3.04 5.13 6.80
C GLN A 32 -1.66 4.69 7.35
N ASN A 33 -0.58 5.00 6.63
CA ASN A 33 0.78 4.82 7.17
C ASN A 33 1.04 5.86 8.27
N ARG A 34 1.89 5.49 9.24
CA ARG A 34 2.23 6.30 10.41
C ARG A 34 3.75 6.49 10.51
N GLY A 35 4.20 7.45 11.31
CA GLY A 35 5.61 7.71 11.56
C GLY A 35 6.21 8.83 10.69
N GLN A 36 7.48 9.16 10.93
CA GLN A 36 8.13 10.32 10.33
C GLN A 36 8.28 10.21 8.80
N GLY A 37 8.45 8.99 8.26
CA GLY A 37 8.59 8.77 6.81
C GLY A 37 7.27 8.64 6.07
N SER A 38 6.13 8.66 6.76
CA SER A 38 4.81 8.46 6.13
C SER A 38 4.19 9.74 5.57
N ASN A 39 4.86 10.89 5.71
CA ASN A 39 4.38 12.14 5.12
C ASN A 39 4.44 12.07 3.59
N THR A 40 3.27 12.19 2.95
CA THR A 40 3.15 12.06 1.50
C THR A 40 3.23 13.40 0.74
N ALA A 41 3.41 14.53 1.43
CA ALA A 41 3.36 15.87 0.83
C ALA A 41 4.42 16.11 -0.26
N LYS A 42 5.52 15.34 -0.26
CA LYS A 42 6.64 15.46 -1.21
C LYS A 42 6.80 14.24 -2.13
N ARG A 43 5.81 13.33 -2.15
CA ARG A 43 5.88 12.14 -3.01
C ARG A 43 5.96 12.53 -4.47
N ALA A 44 6.57 11.66 -5.27
CA ALA A 44 6.65 11.81 -6.70
C ALA A 44 5.26 12.06 -7.32
N MET A 45 5.15 13.06 -8.20
CA MET A 45 3.89 13.50 -8.83
C MET A 45 3.53 12.66 -10.06
N TRP A 46 3.89 11.38 -10.07
CA TRP A 46 3.63 10.52 -11.23
C TRP A 46 2.15 10.18 -11.33
N THR A 47 1.62 10.07 -12.54
CA THR A 47 0.24 9.64 -12.76
C THR A 47 -0.05 8.29 -12.09
N GLY A 48 0.95 7.39 -12.02
CA GLY A 48 0.83 6.10 -11.36
C GLY A 48 0.86 6.12 -9.83
N VAL A 49 1.19 7.25 -9.19
CA VAL A 49 1.05 7.42 -7.75
C VAL A 49 -0.38 7.86 -7.46
N LYS A 50 -1.16 6.99 -6.81
CA LYS A 50 -2.59 7.14 -6.58
C LYS A 50 -2.89 7.46 -5.13
N LYS A 51 -3.85 8.37 -4.94
CA LYS A 51 -4.59 8.47 -3.68
C LYS A 51 -5.75 7.49 -3.76
N ILE A 52 -5.91 6.66 -2.73
CA ILE A 52 -6.98 5.66 -2.66
C ILE A 52 -7.97 5.99 -1.54
N THR A 53 -9.23 5.64 -1.76
CA THR A 53 -10.29 5.74 -0.75
C THR A 53 -10.20 4.57 0.25
N PRO A 54 -10.87 4.66 1.41
CA PRO A 54 -10.99 3.52 2.32
C PRO A 54 -11.56 2.26 1.64
N GLN A 55 -12.55 2.42 0.76
CA GLN A 55 -13.14 1.30 0.03
C GLN A 55 -12.12 0.64 -0.89
N GLN A 56 -11.34 1.43 -1.63
CA GLN A 56 -10.25 0.91 -2.48
C GLN A 56 -9.15 0.25 -1.65
N ALA A 57 -8.86 0.77 -0.45
CA ALA A 57 -7.88 0.14 0.45
C ALA A 57 -8.34 -1.24 0.93
N VAL A 58 -9.65 -1.42 1.16
CA VAL A 58 -10.24 -2.73 1.50
C VAL A 58 -10.04 -3.75 0.38
N ASP A 59 -10.06 -3.33 -0.89
CA ASP A 59 -9.80 -4.24 -2.03
C ASP A 59 -8.37 -4.81 -2.04
N PHE A 60 -7.42 -4.15 -1.36
CA PHE A 60 -6.06 -4.66 -1.15
C PHE A 60 -5.89 -5.43 0.16
N ALA A 61 -6.93 -5.55 1.00
CA ALA A 61 -6.88 -6.40 2.18
C ALA A 61 -6.94 -7.88 1.76
N PRO A 62 -6.28 -8.80 2.50
CA PRO A 62 -6.08 -10.18 2.02
C PRO A 62 -7.35 -10.90 1.58
N ALA A 63 -8.45 -10.80 2.33
CA ALA A 63 -9.69 -11.48 1.99
C ALA A 63 -10.25 -11.02 0.63
N ASN A 64 -10.24 -9.71 0.35
CA ASN A 64 -10.73 -9.19 -0.94
C ASN A 64 -9.72 -9.40 -2.07
N PHE A 65 -8.42 -9.22 -1.77
CA PHE A 65 -7.36 -9.35 -2.77
C PHE A 65 -7.27 -10.77 -3.33
N TYR A 66 -7.45 -11.77 -2.45
CA TYR A 66 -7.57 -13.18 -2.84
C TYR A 66 -9.00 -13.58 -3.23
N GLN A 67 -9.92 -12.63 -3.45
CA GLN A 67 -11.30 -12.89 -3.91
C GLN A 67 -12.10 -13.82 -3.00
N GLY A 68 -11.79 -13.83 -1.70
CA GLY A 68 -12.37 -14.75 -0.71
C GLY A 68 -11.76 -16.15 -0.70
N GLU A 69 -10.73 -16.41 -1.51
CA GLU A 69 -10.01 -17.69 -1.58
C GLU A 69 -8.81 -17.72 -0.61
N ASP A 70 -9.04 -17.33 0.65
CA ASP A 70 -8.02 -17.30 1.71
C ASP A 70 -8.07 -18.53 2.64
N SER A 71 -8.84 -19.56 2.28
CA SER A 71 -8.98 -20.80 3.06
C SER A 71 -7.64 -21.49 3.31
N TRP A 72 -6.73 -21.48 2.31
CA TRP A 72 -5.39 -22.06 2.44
C TRP A 72 -4.54 -21.37 3.55
N ILE A 73 -4.81 -20.10 3.85
CA ILE A 73 -4.16 -19.38 4.96
C ILE A 73 -4.80 -19.82 6.28
N ILE A 74 -6.14 -19.85 6.34
CA ILE A 74 -6.88 -20.22 7.56
C ILE A 74 -6.56 -21.67 7.96
N GLU A 75 -6.52 -22.58 7.00
CA GLU A 75 -6.20 -24.00 7.20
C GLU A 75 -4.77 -24.22 7.71
N SER A 76 -3.83 -23.34 7.34
CA SER A 76 -2.46 -23.37 7.85
C SER A 76 -2.34 -23.01 9.34
N LYS A 77 -3.40 -22.43 9.93
CA LYS A 77 -3.50 -21.99 11.33
C LYS A 77 -2.49 -20.92 11.75
N VAL A 78 -1.85 -20.24 10.80
CA VAL A 78 -1.04 -19.06 11.10
C VAL A 78 -1.96 -17.89 11.52
N PRO A 79 -1.50 -16.98 12.39
CA PRO A 79 -2.26 -15.77 12.69
C PRO A 79 -2.59 -14.98 11.42
N TYR A 80 -3.86 -14.61 11.25
CA TYR A 80 -4.36 -14.01 10.03
C TYR A 80 -5.38 -12.90 10.31
N SER A 81 -5.32 -11.84 9.50
CA SER A 81 -6.31 -10.77 9.45
C SER A 81 -6.68 -10.51 7.99
N GLY A 82 -7.90 -10.86 7.59
CA GLY A 82 -8.37 -10.70 6.21
C GLY A 82 -8.79 -9.28 5.84
N GLY A 83 -9.04 -8.43 6.83
CA GLY A 83 -9.47 -7.04 6.63
C GLY A 83 -8.43 -6.00 7.05
N LEU A 84 -8.80 -4.73 6.87
CA LEU A 84 -8.06 -3.61 7.45
C LEU A 84 -8.14 -3.67 8.98
N THR A 85 -7.05 -3.31 9.66
CA THR A 85 -7.02 -3.26 11.11
C THR A 85 -7.69 -1.97 11.60
N SER A 86 -8.51 -2.04 12.65
CA SER A 86 -8.88 -0.82 13.40
C SER A 86 -7.61 -0.25 14.03
N VAL A 87 -7.27 0.98 13.67
CA VAL A 87 -6.12 1.74 14.21
C VAL A 87 -6.55 2.65 15.34
#